data_AF-A0A950FK62-F1
#
_entry.id   AF-A0A950FK62-F1
#
_cell.length_a   1.000
_cell.length_b   1.000
_cell.length_c   1.000
_cell.angle_alpha   90.00
_cell.angle_beta   90.00
_cell.angle_gamma   90.00
#
_symmetry.space_group_name_H-M   'P 1'
#
loop_
_entity.id
_entity.type
_entity.pdbx_description
1 polymer ?
#
loop_
_entity_poly.entity_id
_entity_poly.type
_entity_poly.pdbx_seq_one_letter_code
_entity_poly.pdbx_strand_id
1 'polypeptide(L)'
;MELRLLETDAERNIYRAGMMEARAIKGGKFRETARSRVSEIQLTFARLYGVFDEADPNRLLGGFSIHCLNEFSQSFPVPNLSHLPPSGIYEAGQLWALSHEAALAMRKGSMILLGLLQAQALLIYPIIIPRDISLFYKVFRRVGPPFELPFAETVTGDKVYMQAMLLEGDDLRQQVDDASRDGFETRRGHSLLKFAAPVIGISKLRDRSRRHAAVAEPELLPTGTDD
;
A
#
# COMPACT_ATOMS: atom_id res chain seq x y z
N MET A 1 -5.88 -15.31 2.92
CA MET A 1 -5.22 -14.58 1.80
C MET A 1 -3.72 -14.84 1.83
N GLU A 2 -3.03 -14.76 0.68
CA GLU A 2 -1.58 -14.92 0.59
C GLU A 2 -0.92 -13.74 -0.14
N LEU A 3 0.12 -13.13 0.42
CA LEU A 3 1.03 -12.23 -0.28
C LEU A 3 2.33 -12.99 -0.56
N ARG A 4 2.77 -13.03 -1.82
CA ARG A 4 4.03 -13.69 -2.18
C ARG A 4 4.88 -12.89 -3.15
N LEU A 5 6.19 -13.03 -3.00
CA LEU A 5 7.20 -12.56 -3.96
C LEU A 5 7.07 -13.38 -5.24
N LEU A 6 7.11 -12.69 -6.38
CA LEU A 6 7.02 -13.31 -7.71
C LEU A 6 8.44 -13.51 -8.25
N GLU A 7 8.92 -14.74 -8.14
CA GLU A 7 10.33 -15.09 -8.40
C GLU A 7 10.52 -15.61 -9.83
N THR A 8 9.50 -16.24 -10.40
CA THR A 8 9.57 -16.86 -11.73
C THR A 8 9.10 -15.94 -12.85
N ASP A 9 9.60 -16.15 -14.07
CA ASP A 9 9.14 -15.42 -15.25
C ASP A 9 7.64 -15.63 -15.51
N ALA A 10 7.13 -16.83 -15.26
CA ALA A 10 5.71 -17.13 -15.39
C ALA A 10 4.85 -16.26 -14.45
N GLU A 11 5.22 -16.15 -13.17
CA GLU A 11 4.51 -15.31 -12.20
C GLU A 11 4.61 -13.83 -12.56
N ARG A 12 5.78 -13.37 -12.99
CA ARG A 12 5.98 -12.00 -13.45
C ARG A 12 5.13 -11.68 -14.68
N ASN A 13 4.95 -12.64 -15.59
CA ASN A 13 4.07 -12.48 -16.75
C ASN A 13 2.59 -12.39 -16.36
N ILE A 14 2.14 -13.21 -15.39
CA ILE A 14 0.79 -13.10 -14.81
C ILE A 14 0.58 -11.72 -14.20
N TYR A 15 1.57 -11.20 -13.46
CA TYR A 15 1.52 -9.85 -12.89
C TYR A 15 1.34 -8.78 -13.98
N ARG A 16 2.14 -8.84 -15.05
CA ARG A 16 2.07 -7.86 -16.16
C ARG A 16 0.70 -7.90 -16.82
N ALA A 17 0.18 -9.09 -17.10
CA ALA A 17 -1.14 -9.27 -17.70
C ALA A 17 -2.25 -8.71 -16.80
N GLY A 18 -2.26 -9.04 -15.50
CA GLY A 18 -3.24 -8.54 -14.56
C GLY A 18 -3.16 -7.01 -14.35
N MET A 19 -1.95 -6.44 -14.37
CA MET A 19 -1.78 -4.99 -14.34
C MET A 19 -2.41 -4.30 -15.56
N MET A 20 -2.21 -4.86 -16.76
CA MET A 20 -2.82 -4.35 -17.99
C MET A 20 -4.35 -4.45 -17.94
N GLU A 21 -4.88 -5.59 -17.48
CA GLU A 21 -6.31 -5.80 -17.28
C GLU A 21 -6.90 -4.78 -16.30
N ALA A 22 -6.28 -4.61 -15.12
CA ALA A 22 -6.73 -3.66 -14.11
C ALA A 22 -6.72 -2.21 -14.63
N ARG A 23 -5.71 -1.85 -15.44
CA ARG A 23 -5.65 -0.54 -16.10
C ARG A 23 -6.77 -0.37 -17.12
N ALA A 24 -7.07 -1.40 -17.91
CA ALA A 24 -8.17 -1.36 -18.88
C ALA A 24 -9.53 -1.19 -18.17
N ILE A 25 -9.80 -1.98 -17.13
CA ILE A 25 -11.05 -1.93 -16.36
C ILE A 25 -11.23 -0.58 -15.66
N LYS A 26 -10.16 -0.06 -15.03
CA LYS A 26 -10.23 1.18 -14.24
C LYS A 26 -10.06 2.44 -15.09
N GLY A 27 -9.94 2.29 -16.41
CA GLY A 27 -9.79 3.39 -17.36
C GLY A 27 -8.52 4.19 -17.13
N GLY A 28 -7.36 3.52 -17.11
CA GLY A 28 -6.06 4.18 -17.06
C GLY A 28 -5.94 5.17 -18.23
N LYS A 29 -6.09 6.47 -17.96
CA LYS A 29 -6.09 7.53 -18.99
C LYS A 29 -4.69 8.00 -19.38
N PHE A 30 -3.65 7.20 -19.14
CA PHE A 30 -2.27 7.53 -19.42
C PHE A 30 -1.49 6.32 -19.91
N ARG A 31 -0.41 6.59 -20.64
CA ARG A 31 0.55 5.62 -21.17
C ARG A 31 1.97 6.14 -20.99
N GLU A 32 2.94 5.24 -21.03
CA GLU A 32 4.34 5.68 -21.19
C GLU A 32 4.55 6.26 -22.59
N THR A 33 5.44 7.24 -22.69
CA THR A 33 5.85 7.80 -23.98
C THR A 33 6.65 6.75 -24.76
N ALA A 34 6.64 6.82 -26.10
CA ALA A 34 7.28 5.84 -26.97
C ALA A 34 8.81 5.70 -26.78
N ARG A 35 9.44 6.67 -26.11
CA ARG A 35 10.89 6.69 -25.81
C ARG A 35 11.21 6.17 -24.41
N SER A 36 10.21 5.91 -23.58
CA SER A 36 10.40 5.41 -22.22
C SER A 36 10.39 3.89 -22.18
N ARG A 37 11.26 3.34 -21.34
CA ARG A 37 11.22 1.93 -20.91
C ARG A 37 11.19 1.81 -19.38
N VAL A 38 10.81 2.87 -18.67
CA VAL A 38 10.92 2.94 -17.20
C VAL A 38 10.06 1.87 -16.53
N SER A 39 8.80 1.72 -16.93
CA SER A 39 7.94 0.67 -16.36
C SER A 39 8.45 -0.73 -16.70
N GLU A 40 8.98 -0.95 -17.91
CA GLU A 40 9.58 -2.24 -18.29
C GLU A 40 10.78 -2.59 -17.40
N ILE A 41 11.68 -1.62 -17.16
CA ILE A 41 12.83 -1.76 -16.27
C ILE A 41 12.35 -2.07 -14.83
N GLN A 42 11.41 -1.29 -14.30
CA GLN A 42 10.85 -1.52 -12.97
C GLN A 42 10.21 -2.91 -12.84
N LEU A 43 9.42 -3.34 -13.83
CA LEU A 43 8.79 -4.67 -13.85
C LEU A 43 9.78 -5.81 -14.07
N THR A 44 11.02 -5.52 -14.45
CA THR A 44 12.07 -6.52 -14.64
C THR A 44 12.92 -6.65 -13.39
N PHE A 45 13.36 -5.52 -12.82
CA PHE A 45 14.36 -5.53 -11.75
C PHE A 45 13.80 -5.34 -10.34
N ALA A 46 12.63 -4.73 -10.17
CA ALA A 46 12.05 -4.56 -8.83
C ALA A 46 11.52 -5.88 -8.27
N ARG A 47 11.46 -5.99 -6.94
CA ARG A 47 10.74 -7.08 -6.28
C ARG A 47 9.24 -6.87 -6.49
N LEU A 48 8.59 -7.84 -7.10
CA LEU A 48 7.15 -7.82 -7.33
C LEU A 48 6.47 -8.72 -6.32
N TYR A 49 5.49 -8.18 -5.58
CA TYR A 49 4.64 -8.96 -4.70
C TYR A 49 3.22 -9.03 -5.28
N GLY A 50 2.63 -10.22 -5.23
CA GLY A 50 1.25 -10.48 -5.63
C GLY A 50 0.40 -10.93 -4.44
N VAL A 51 -0.85 -10.49 -4.39
CA VAL A 51 -1.87 -11.01 -3.47
C VAL A 51 -2.72 -12.04 -4.18
N PHE A 52 -2.79 -13.23 -3.62
CA PHE A 52 -3.52 -14.38 -4.15
C PHE A 52 -4.75 -14.69 -3.32
N ASP A 53 -5.77 -15.21 -4.00
CA ASP A 53 -7.00 -15.71 -3.40
C ASP A 53 -6.69 -16.89 -2.46
N GLU A 54 -7.43 -16.98 -1.37
CA GLU A 54 -7.32 -18.09 -0.42
C GLU A 54 -8.02 -19.34 -0.94
N ALA A 55 -9.13 -19.16 -1.68
CA ALA A 55 -9.86 -20.26 -2.29
C ALA A 55 -9.16 -20.82 -3.54
N ASP A 56 -8.40 -19.97 -4.24
CA ASP A 56 -7.61 -20.36 -5.42
C ASP A 56 -6.19 -19.75 -5.33
N PRO A 57 -5.19 -20.52 -4.87
CA PRO A 57 -3.81 -20.05 -4.70
C PRO A 57 -3.11 -19.61 -6.00
N ASN A 58 -3.68 -19.92 -7.17
CA ASN A 58 -3.13 -19.50 -8.46
C ASN A 58 -3.76 -18.20 -8.96
N ARG A 59 -4.85 -17.75 -8.35
CA ARG A 59 -5.56 -16.54 -8.76
C ARG A 59 -4.93 -15.30 -8.16
N LEU A 60 -4.20 -14.55 -8.99
CA LEU A 60 -3.65 -13.25 -8.64
C LEU A 60 -4.76 -12.18 -8.63
N LEU A 61 -4.93 -11.48 -7.51
CA LEU A 61 -5.97 -10.48 -7.30
C LEU A 61 -5.45 -9.04 -7.41
N GLY A 62 -4.14 -8.85 -7.26
CA GLY A 62 -3.47 -7.57 -7.34
C GLY A 62 -2.00 -7.68 -6.95
N GLY A 63 -1.26 -6.59 -7.08
CA GLY A 63 0.16 -6.58 -6.72
C GLY A 63 0.78 -5.20 -6.74
N PHE A 64 2.05 -5.16 -6.31
CA PHE A 64 2.87 -3.95 -6.28
C PHE A 64 4.35 -4.30 -6.48
N SER A 65 5.12 -3.33 -6.95
CA SER A 65 6.58 -3.36 -6.85
C SER A 65 7.03 -2.68 -5.57
N ILE A 66 8.12 -3.17 -4.98
CA ILE A 66 8.78 -2.52 -3.84
C ILE A 66 10.29 -2.72 -3.93
N HIS A 67 11.06 -1.72 -3.50
CA HIS A 67 12.51 -1.85 -3.33
C HIS A 67 13.01 -1.04 -2.14
N CYS A 68 14.16 -1.43 -1.61
CA CYS A 68 14.87 -0.70 -0.56
C CYS A 68 15.80 0.34 -1.21
N LEU A 69 15.93 1.53 -0.62
CA LEU A 69 16.79 2.59 -1.17
C LEU A 69 18.29 2.28 -1.10
N ASN A 70 18.69 1.29 -0.30
CA ASN A 70 20.05 0.76 -0.30
C ASN A 70 20.35 -0.13 -1.53
N GLU A 71 19.32 -0.66 -2.19
CA GLU A 71 19.47 -1.53 -3.37
C GLU A 71 19.30 -0.72 -4.67
N PHE A 72 18.34 0.20 -4.70
CA PHE A 72 18.07 1.07 -5.84
C PHE A 72 17.81 2.48 -5.36
N SER A 73 18.36 3.47 -6.05
CA SER A 73 18.12 4.88 -5.71
C SER A 73 16.65 5.26 -5.88
N GLN A 74 16.21 6.24 -5.09
CA GLN A 74 14.88 6.83 -5.14
C GLN A 74 14.53 7.28 -6.56
N SER A 75 13.31 6.98 -7.04
CA SER A 75 12.90 7.30 -8.42
C SER A 75 12.89 8.80 -8.71
N PHE A 76 12.58 9.62 -7.71
CA PHE A 76 12.55 11.09 -7.80
C PHE A 76 13.29 11.70 -6.61
N PRO A 77 14.03 12.80 -6.74
CA PRO A 77 14.85 13.35 -5.65
C PRO A 77 14.05 13.95 -4.47
N VAL A 78 12.72 14.00 -4.55
CA VAL A 78 11.83 14.52 -3.51
C VAL A 78 10.95 13.38 -3.01
N PRO A 79 10.79 13.21 -1.68
CA PRO A 79 11.33 14.02 -0.59
C PRO A 79 12.81 13.74 -0.28
N ASN A 80 13.46 14.68 0.41
CA ASN A 80 14.76 14.43 1.04
C ASN A 80 14.54 13.53 2.27
N LEU A 81 15.13 12.34 2.27
CA LEU A 81 15.04 11.35 3.35
C LEU A 81 16.38 11.08 4.03
N SER A 82 17.35 11.99 3.90
CA SER A 82 18.70 11.86 4.47
C SER A 82 18.75 11.79 6.00
N HIS A 83 17.64 12.07 6.70
CA HIS A 83 17.51 11.85 8.14
C HIS A 83 17.31 10.39 8.52
N LEU A 84 17.08 9.49 7.57
CA LEU A 84 16.91 8.05 7.77
C LEU A 84 18.00 7.26 7.03
N PRO A 85 18.40 6.08 7.54
CA PRO A 85 19.30 5.19 6.83
C PRO A 85 18.62 4.63 5.56
N PRO A 86 19.28 4.60 4.39
CA PRO A 86 18.70 4.05 3.16
C PRO A 86 18.19 2.61 3.26
N SER A 87 18.79 1.80 4.14
CA SER A 87 18.36 0.42 4.42
C SER A 87 16.97 0.31 5.05
N GLY A 88 16.49 1.37 5.71
CA GLY A 88 15.17 1.43 6.32
C GLY A 88 14.10 2.11 5.46
N ILE A 89 14.45 2.57 4.26
CA ILE A 89 13.53 3.31 3.39
C ILE A 89 13.13 2.42 2.23
N TYR A 90 11.82 2.28 2.05
CA TYR A 90 11.25 1.52 0.94
C TYR A 90 10.45 2.42 0.02
N GLU A 91 10.56 2.17 -1.28
CA GLU A 91 9.74 2.80 -2.30
C GLU A 91 8.85 1.75 -2.97
N ALA A 92 7.56 2.04 -3.06
CA ALA A 92 6.59 1.18 -3.71
C ALA A 92 5.94 1.83 -4.93
N GLY A 93 5.67 1.01 -5.94
CA GLY A 93 5.14 1.45 -7.23
C GLY A 93 4.36 0.37 -7.95
N GLN A 94 3.99 0.66 -9.19
CA GLN A 94 3.28 -0.25 -10.10
C GLN A 94 2.08 -0.95 -9.45
N LEU A 95 1.38 -0.26 -8.54
CA LEU A 95 0.34 -0.85 -7.69
C LEU A 95 -0.98 -0.99 -8.46
N TRP A 96 -1.56 -2.19 -8.44
CA TRP A 96 -2.86 -2.47 -9.07
C TRP A 96 -3.62 -3.57 -8.33
N ALA A 97 -4.94 -3.55 -8.43
CA ALA A 97 -5.84 -4.54 -7.84
C ALA A 97 -7.08 -4.68 -8.70
N LEU A 98 -7.65 -5.89 -8.80
CA LEU A 98 -8.87 -6.15 -9.57
C LEU A 98 -10.14 -5.72 -8.83
N SER A 99 -10.13 -5.71 -7.49
CA SER A 99 -11.26 -5.31 -6.67
C SER A 99 -10.87 -4.43 -5.49
N HIS A 100 -11.85 -3.94 -4.74
CA HIS A 100 -11.63 -3.17 -3.51
C HIS A 100 -11.11 -4.08 -2.38
N GLU A 101 -11.65 -5.28 -2.28
CA GLU A 101 -11.25 -6.35 -1.36
C GLU A 101 -9.76 -6.67 -1.56
N ALA A 102 -9.34 -6.84 -2.81
CA ALA A 102 -7.96 -7.10 -3.18
C ALA A 102 -7.05 -5.92 -2.80
N ALA A 103 -7.50 -4.67 -3.00
CA ALA A 103 -6.75 -3.48 -2.60
C ALA A 103 -6.58 -3.39 -1.07
N LEU A 104 -7.60 -3.76 -0.30
CA LEU A 104 -7.51 -3.83 1.17
C LEU A 104 -6.55 -4.95 1.60
N ALA A 105 -6.59 -6.11 0.93
CA ALA A 105 -5.71 -7.23 1.24
C ALA A 105 -4.25 -6.89 0.93
N MET A 106 -4.00 -6.19 -0.18
CA MET A 106 -2.69 -5.65 -0.51
C MET A 106 -2.20 -4.64 0.53
N ARG A 107 -3.06 -3.73 1.00
CA ARG A 107 -2.69 -2.78 2.05
C ARG A 107 -2.30 -3.52 3.34
N LYS A 108 -3.10 -4.49 3.78
CA LYS A 108 -2.80 -5.29 4.98
C LYS A 108 -1.48 -6.05 4.80
N GLY A 109 -1.36 -6.80 3.70
CA GLY A 109 -0.17 -7.59 3.40
C GLY A 109 1.10 -6.75 3.27
N SER A 110 1.05 -5.58 2.63
CA SER A 110 2.21 -4.71 2.46
C SER A 110 2.67 -4.10 3.80
N MET A 111 1.75 -3.75 4.69
CA MET A 111 2.12 -3.26 6.03
C MET A 111 2.75 -4.36 6.89
N ILE A 112 2.23 -5.59 6.84
CA ILE A 112 2.87 -6.74 7.50
C ILE A 112 4.29 -6.95 6.95
N LEU A 113 4.44 -6.93 5.62
CA LEU A 113 5.75 -7.06 4.96
C LEU A 113 6.72 -5.97 5.42
N LEU A 114 6.29 -4.70 5.47
CA LEU A 114 7.12 -3.59 5.93
C LEU A 114 7.56 -3.74 7.39
N GLY A 115 6.68 -4.25 8.25
CA GLY A 115 7.04 -4.58 9.63
C GLY A 115 8.13 -5.64 9.72
N LEU A 116 8.01 -6.71 8.94
CA LEU A 116 9.02 -7.77 8.86
C LEU A 116 10.35 -7.27 8.30
N LEU A 117 10.30 -6.33 7.35
CA LEU A 117 11.47 -5.68 6.78
C LEU A 117 12.05 -4.57 7.67
N GLN A 118 11.44 -4.31 8.84
CA GLN A 118 11.85 -3.24 9.76
C GLN A 118 11.91 -1.86 9.09
N ALA A 119 10.96 -1.59 8.18
CA ALA A 119 10.89 -0.33 7.46
C ALA A 119 10.68 0.85 8.42
N GLN A 120 11.39 1.95 8.14
CA GLN A 120 11.28 3.23 8.85
C GLN A 120 10.46 4.24 8.04
N ALA A 121 10.46 4.09 6.71
CA ALA A 121 9.67 4.90 5.80
C ALA A 121 9.20 4.11 4.57
N LEU A 122 7.99 4.43 4.11
CA LEU A 122 7.46 4.00 2.81
C LEU A 122 7.14 5.23 1.96
N LEU A 123 7.71 5.27 0.76
CA LEU A 123 7.53 6.30 -0.24
C LEU A 123 6.70 5.79 -1.43
N ILE A 124 5.75 6.60 -1.89
CA ILE A 124 4.93 6.33 -3.09
C ILE A 124 4.74 7.61 -3.92
N TYR A 125 4.46 7.45 -5.22
CA TYR A 125 4.17 8.55 -6.15
C TYR A 125 2.85 8.33 -6.91
N PRO A 126 1.69 8.50 -6.25
CA PRO A 126 0.41 8.44 -6.95
C PRO A 126 0.30 9.53 -8.01
N ILE A 127 -0.37 9.18 -9.11
CA ILE A 127 -0.80 10.14 -10.12
C ILE A 127 -1.85 11.06 -9.50
N ILE A 128 -1.73 12.36 -9.79
CA ILE A 128 -2.70 13.37 -9.38
C ILE A 128 -3.39 14.08 -10.55
N ILE A 129 -2.76 14.08 -11.73
CA ILE A 129 -3.33 14.58 -12.98
C ILE A 129 -3.07 13.52 -14.05
N PRO A 130 -4.10 13.04 -14.77
CA PRO A 130 -5.43 13.64 -14.94
C PRO A 130 -6.47 13.25 -13.86
N ARG A 131 -6.13 12.37 -12.93
CA ARG A 131 -7.03 11.92 -11.86
C ARG A 131 -6.27 11.86 -10.55
N ASP A 132 -6.85 12.40 -9.48
CA ASP A 132 -6.25 12.35 -8.15
C ASP A 132 -6.41 10.97 -7.48
N ILE A 133 -5.39 10.13 -7.63
CA ILE A 133 -5.31 8.80 -7.00
C ILE A 133 -4.76 8.91 -5.56
N SER A 134 -4.14 10.04 -5.18
CA SER A 134 -3.61 10.23 -3.82
C SER A 134 -4.70 10.13 -2.74
N LEU A 135 -5.96 10.40 -3.10
CA LEU A 135 -7.14 10.31 -2.23
C LEU A 135 -7.36 8.91 -1.64
N PHE A 136 -6.79 7.86 -2.23
CA PHE A 136 -6.86 6.49 -1.71
C PHE A 136 -5.82 6.21 -0.62
N TYR A 137 -4.82 7.07 -0.45
CA TYR A 137 -3.66 6.90 0.44
C TYR A 137 -3.72 7.85 1.64
N LYS A 138 -4.84 7.84 2.36
CA LYS A 138 -5.17 8.81 3.43
C LYS A 138 -4.18 8.86 4.60
N VAL A 139 -3.45 7.77 4.86
CA VAL A 139 -2.47 7.69 5.95
C VAL A 139 -1.11 8.27 5.56
N PHE A 140 -0.90 8.57 4.28
CA PHE A 140 0.35 9.15 3.81
C PHE A 140 0.25 10.67 3.82
N ARG A 141 1.34 11.33 4.21
CA ARG A 141 1.47 12.78 4.07
C ARG A 141 1.99 13.13 2.68
N ARG A 142 1.46 14.19 2.06
CA ARG A 142 2.02 14.77 0.83
C ARG A 142 3.32 15.48 1.17
N VAL A 143 4.36 15.30 0.36
CA VAL A 143 5.64 15.99 0.55
C VAL A 143 6.08 16.70 -0.72
N GLY A 144 6.36 17.99 -0.60
CA GLY A 144 6.71 18.84 -1.74
C GLY A 144 5.54 19.09 -2.71
N PRO A 145 5.78 19.90 -3.75
CA PRO A 145 4.78 20.15 -4.78
C PRO A 145 4.62 18.93 -5.71
N PRO A 146 3.49 18.81 -6.40
CA PRO A 146 3.37 17.92 -7.55
C PRO A 146 4.45 18.15 -8.59
N PHE A 147 4.82 17.10 -9.31
CA PHE A 147 5.81 17.15 -10.38
C PHE A 147 5.33 16.41 -11.63
N GLU A 148 5.80 16.87 -12.78
CA GLU A 148 5.53 16.25 -14.08
C GLU A 148 6.25 14.90 -14.18
N LEU A 149 5.57 13.89 -14.70
CA LEU A 149 6.15 12.60 -15.02
C LEU A 149 6.70 12.65 -16.47
N PRO A 150 8.02 12.81 -16.68
CA PRO A 150 8.56 13.16 -18.00
C PRO A 150 8.43 12.04 -19.04
N PHE A 151 8.08 10.84 -18.59
CA PHE A 151 7.99 9.64 -19.41
C PHE A 151 6.56 9.09 -19.54
N ALA A 152 5.54 9.85 -19.13
CA ALA A 152 4.15 9.47 -19.31
C ALA A 152 3.31 10.63 -19.85
N GLU A 153 2.31 10.27 -20.65
CA GLU A 153 1.34 11.19 -21.23
C GLU A 153 -0.06 10.61 -21.11
N THR A 154 -1.08 11.46 -21.13
CA THR A 154 -2.46 11.01 -21.27
C THR A 154 -2.67 10.38 -22.65
N VAL A 155 -3.79 9.68 -22.84
CA VAL A 155 -4.15 9.17 -24.17
C VAL A 155 -4.33 10.28 -25.22
N THR A 156 -4.57 11.51 -24.79
CA THR A 156 -4.67 12.72 -25.62
C THR A 156 -3.33 13.44 -25.80
N GLY A 157 -2.24 12.96 -25.17
CA GLY A 157 -0.90 13.56 -25.25
C GLY A 157 -0.63 14.64 -24.19
N ASP A 158 -1.52 14.81 -23.21
CA ASP A 158 -1.33 15.78 -22.12
C ASP A 158 -0.33 15.26 -21.08
N LYS A 159 0.23 16.19 -20.31
CA LYS A 159 1.17 15.89 -19.23
C LYS A 159 0.51 15.14 -18.08
N VAL A 160 1.24 14.17 -17.53
CA VAL A 160 0.86 13.44 -16.31
C VAL A 160 1.64 14.02 -15.13
N TYR A 161 0.98 14.20 -13.99
CA TYR A 161 1.62 14.69 -12.77
C TYR A 161 1.46 13.69 -11.63
N MET A 162 2.48 13.59 -10.80
CA MET A 162 2.53 12.78 -9.60
C MET A 162 2.75 13.65 -8.36
N GLN A 163 2.41 13.10 -7.20
CA GLN A 163 2.67 13.70 -5.89
C GLN A 163 3.50 12.73 -5.07
N ALA A 164 4.66 13.15 -4.56
CA ALA A 164 5.39 12.36 -3.58
C ALA A 164 4.59 12.30 -2.26
N MET A 165 4.43 11.09 -1.73
CA MET A 165 3.74 10.86 -0.47
C MET A 165 4.53 9.89 0.41
N LEU A 166 4.60 10.20 1.70
CA LEU A 166 5.46 9.52 2.68
C LEU A 166 4.62 8.99 3.84
N LEU A 167 4.97 7.79 4.31
CA LEU A 167 4.50 7.21 5.55
C LEU A 167 5.72 6.80 6.37
N GLU A 168 5.92 7.39 7.56
CA GLU A 168 7.10 7.15 8.39
C GLU A 168 6.75 7.31 9.89
N GLY A 169 7.68 6.97 10.77
CA GLY A 169 7.55 7.25 12.20
C GLY A 169 6.39 6.51 12.87
N ASP A 170 5.67 7.19 13.76
CA ASP A 170 4.54 6.61 14.51
C ASP A 170 3.38 6.19 13.61
N ASP A 171 3.12 6.93 12.53
CA ASP A 171 2.05 6.58 11.59
C ASP A 171 2.35 5.24 10.91
N LEU A 172 3.60 5.02 10.48
CA LEU A 172 4.00 3.73 9.90
C LEU A 172 3.89 2.61 10.93
N ARG A 173 4.41 2.82 12.15
CA ARG A 173 4.32 1.83 13.24
C ARG A 173 2.87 1.44 13.52
N GLN A 174 1.98 2.42 13.64
CA GLN A 174 0.56 2.17 13.88
C GLN A 174 -0.08 1.34 12.76
N GLN A 175 0.25 1.60 11.49
CA GLN A 175 -0.26 0.81 10.37
C GLN A 175 0.27 -0.63 10.37
N VAL A 176 1.53 -0.83 10.74
CA VAL A 176 2.14 -2.16 10.88
C VAL A 176 1.46 -2.95 12.00
N ASP A 177 1.25 -2.32 13.16
CA ASP A 177 0.59 -2.93 14.32
C ASP A 177 -0.86 -3.29 14.01
N ASP A 178 -1.60 -2.37 13.37
CA ASP A 178 -2.98 -2.60 12.94
C ASP A 178 -3.09 -3.77 11.96
N ALA A 179 -2.18 -3.86 10.99
CA ALA A 179 -2.18 -4.93 9.99
C ALA A 179 -1.81 -6.29 10.59
N SER A 180 -0.95 -6.30 11.62
CA SER A 180 -0.43 -7.50 12.26
C SER A 180 -1.32 -8.04 13.39
N ARG A 181 -2.31 -7.25 13.85
CA ARG A 181 -3.16 -7.56 15.02
C ARG A 181 -3.84 -8.93 14.97
N ASP A 182 -4.29 -9.35 13.79
CA ASP A 182 -5.02 -10.61 13.63
C ASP A 182 -4.09 -11.84 13.48
N GLY A 183 -2.78 -11.63 13.59
CA GLY A 183 -1.77 -12.64 13.31
C GLY A 183 -1.53 -12.88 11.82
N PHE A 184 -0.37 -13.45 11.52
CA PHE A 184 0.03 -13.88 10.19
C PHE A 184 1.08 -14.98 10.28
N GLU A 185 1.22 -15.75 9.21
CA GLU A 185 2.33 -16.69 9.03
C GLU A 185 3.29 -16.14 7.98
N THR A 186 4.60 -16.36 8.17
CA THR A 186 5.63 -16.00 7.19
C THR A 186 6.55 -17.17 6.92
N ARG A 187 7.04 -17.31 5.69
CA ARG A 187 8.00 -18.35 5.28
C ARG A 187 9.07 -17.75 4.38
N ARG A 188 10.19 -18.51 4.21
CA ARG A 188 11.25 -18.25 3.22
C ARG A 188 11.80 -16.81 3.26
N GLY A 189 12.14 -16.32 4.45
CA GLY A 189 12.69 -14.95 4.58
C GLY A 189 11.70 -13.86 4.13
N HIS A 190 10.41 -14.03 4.48
CA HIS A 190 9.33 -13.09 4.19
C HIS A 190 8.87 -13.03 2.73
N SER A 191 9.35 -13.93 1.87
CA SER A 191 8.87 -14.03 0.49
C SER A 191 7.44 -14.57 0.38
N LEU A 192 6.89 -15.14 1.45
CA LEU A 192 5.49 -15.58 1.52
C LEU A 192 4.88 -15.22 2.87
N LEU A 193 3.71 -14.56 2.83
CA LEU A 193 2.91 -14.19 3.99
C LEU A 193 1.48 -14.72 3.83
N LYS A 194 0.96 -15.41 4.85
CA LYS A 194 -0.45 -15.77 4.94
C LYS A 194 -1.12 -14.99 6.04
N PHE A 195 -2.28 -14.41 5.74
CA PHE A 195 -3.02 -13.58 6.68
C PHE A 195 -4.52 -13.66 6.42
N ALA A 196 -5.30 -13.39 7.46
CA ALA A 196 -6.75 -13.34 7.38
C ALA A 196 -7.21 -12.23 6.44
N ALA A 197 -8.22 -12.53 5.60
CA ALA A 197 -8.82 -11.56 4.71
C ALA A 197 -9.28 -10.31 5.48
N PRO A 198 -9.11 -9.09 4.94
CA PRO A 198 -9.57 -7.88 5.59
C PRO A 198 -11.09 -7.91 5.77
N VAL A 199 -11.57 -7.62 6.98
CA VAL A 199 -13.00 -7.53 7.26
C VAL A 199 -13.57 -6.23 6.70
N ILE A 200 -14.48 -6.34 5.74
CA ILE A 200 -15.17 -5.19 5.15
C ILE A 200 -16.41 -4.88 6.00
N GLY A 201 -16.38 -3.77 6.74
CA GLY A 201 -17.60 -3.16 7.29
C GLY A 201 -18.01 -3.55 8.72
N ILE A 202 -17.13 -3.42 9.73
CA ILE A 202 -17.55 -3.42 11.16
C ILE A 202 -17.02 -2.19 11.93
N SER A 203 -16.54 -1.14 11.26
CA SER A 203 -16.05 0.05 11.96
C SER A 203 -17.16 0.89 12.62
N LYS A 204 -18.43 0.71 12.23
CA LYS A 204 -19.56 1.45 12.82
C LYS A 204 -20.24 0.76 14.02
N LEU A 205 -19.98 -0.54 14.24
CA LEU A 205 -20.62 -1.29 15.34
C LEU A 205 -19.75 -1.29 16.60
N ARG A 206 -18.43 -1.48 16.49
CA ARG A 206 -17.53 -1.44 17.66
C ARG A 206 -17.44 -0.07 18.33
N ASP A 207 -17.54 1.00 17.56
CA ASP A 207 -17.45 2.37 18.09
C ASP A 207 -18.74 2.83 18.81
N ARG A 208 -19.91 2.28 18.40
CA ARG A 208 -21.18 2.48 19.13
C ARG A 208 -21.24 1.69 20.43
N SER A 209 -20.74 0.46 20.45
CA SER A 209 -20.71 -0.37 21.66
C SER A 209 -19.77 0.19 22.74
N ARG A 210 -18.63 0.79 22.36
CA ARG A 210 -17.74 1.47 23.32
C ARG A 210 -18.32 2.77 23.88
N ARG A 211 -19.05 3.56 23.07
CA ARG A 211 -19.71 4.77 23.56
C ARG A 211 -20.91 4.48 24.48
N HIS A 212 -21.64 3.39 24.27
CA HIS A 212 -22.72 3.02 25.19
C HIS A 212 -22.22 2.43 26.52
N ALA A 213 -21.07 1.74 26.52
CA ALA A 213 -20.49 1.20 27.74
C ALA A 213 -19.91 2.30 28.66
N ALA A 214 -19.42 3.42 28.10
CA ALA A 214 -18.84 4.52 28.87
C ALA A 214 -19.88 5.49 29.49
N VAL A 215 -21.17 5.34 29.18
CA VAL A 215 -22.26 6.20 29.71
C VAL A 215 -23.05 5.48 30.82
N ALA A 216 -22.77 4.20 31.08
CA ALA A 216 -23.46 3.40 32.07
C ALA A 216 -22.57 3.11 33.29
N GLU A 217 -22.08 4.15 33.96
CA GLU A 217 -21.76 4.07 35.38
C GLU A 217 -22.83 4.87 36.14
N PRO A 218 -23.65 4.25 37.00
CA PRO A 218 -24.50 5.00 37.89
C PRO A 218 -23.64 5.59 39.02
N GLU A 219 -23.64 6.91 39.11
CA GLU A 219 -23.15 7.68 40.25
C GLU A 219 -23.85 7.18 41.53
N LEU A 220 -23.14 6.40 42.34
CA LEU A 220 -23.56 6.09 43.71
C LEU A 220 -23.38 7.36 44.55
N LEU A 221 -24.47 8.08 44.77
CA LEU A 221 -24.52 9.19 45.71
C LEU A 221 -24.30 8.67 47.15
N PRO A 222 -23.41 9.30 47.95
CA PRO A 222 -23.28 8.98 49.36
C PRO A 222 -24.44 9.63 50.12
N THR A 223 -25.31 8.81 50.73
CA THR A 223 -26.22 9.29 51.77
C THR A 223 -25.43 9.45 53.07
N GLY A 224 -25.01 10.68 53.34
CA GLY A 224 -24.57 11.11 54.66
C GLY A 224 -25.74 11.15 55.65
N THR A 225 -25.36 10.96 56.90
CA THR A 225 -26.11 10.95 58.16
C THR A 225 -26.82 12.26 58.51
N ASP A 226 -27.89 12.14 59.31
CA ASP A 226 -28.39 12.98 60.44
C ASP A 226 -29.90 12.63 60.57
N ASP A 227 -30.51 12.20 61.69
CA ASP A 227 -30.27 12.30 63.15
C ASP A 227 -30.44 10.95 63.88
#